data_AF-A0A0R0C703-F1
#
_entry.id   AF-A0A0R0C703-F1
#
_cell.length_a   1.000
_cell.length_b   1.000
_cell.length_c   1.000
_cell.angle_alpha   90.00
_cell.angle_beta   90.00
_cell.angle_gamma   90.00
#
_symmetry.space_group_name_H-M   'P 1'
#
loop_
_entity.id
_entity.type
_entity.pdbx_description
1 polymer ?
#
loop_
_entity_poly.entity_id
_entity_poly.type
_entity_poly.pdbx_seq_one_letter_code
_entity_poly.pdbx_strand_id
1 'polypeptide(L)'
;GLQARKDGFRNDVSNLPDTQQELLRFTRDLTVSNELYTALLNQAQQLDVARAGTVGNVRIVDSAVADMSNPVAPKKAMIVLAMTLLGALLSVACVFVLRMLNPGIEDPADIEELGLPVYAAIPLSASASLAQTRKAGRGKRNRGGVDAGPQLLASAAPADLAVEALRSLRTS
;
A
#
# COMPACT_ATOMS: atom_id res chain seq x y z
N GLY A 1 14.53 38.46 -91.74
CA GLY A 1 13.07 38.56 -91.56
C GLY A 1 12.55 38.15 -90.18
N LEU A 2 13.30 37.37 -89.38
CA LEU A 2 12.83 36.91 -88.06
C LEU A 2 13.51 37.65 -86.88
N GLN A 3 14.77 38.09 -86.99
CA GLN A 3 15.40 38.96 -85.98
C GLN A 3 14.68 40.32 -85.83
N ALA A 4 14.31 40.96 -86.94
CA ALA A 4 13.61 42.25 -86.93
C ALA A 4 12.25 42.23 -86.21
N ARG A 5 11.62 41.05 -86.09
CA ARG A 5 10.36 40.89 -85.32
C ARG A 5 10.60 40.67 -83.82
N LYS A 6 11.78 40.18 -83.41
CA LYS A 6 12.18 40.07 -82.00
C LYS A 6 12.68 41.40 -81.43
N ASP A 7 13.32 42.22 -82.26
CA ASP A 7 13.82 43.54 -81.82
C ASP A 7 12.69 44.57 -81.69
N GLY A 8 11.61 44.44 -82.46
CA GLY A 8 10.40 45.28 -82.31
C GLY A 8 9.69 45.09 -80.97
N PHE A 9 9.60 43.85 -80.48
CA PHE A 9 8.98 43.56 -79.18
C PHE A 9 9.80 44.03 -77.98
N ARG A 10 11.08 44.35 -78.18
CA ARG A 10 11.95 44.85 -77.10
C ARG A 10 11.90 46.37 -76.94
N ASN A 11 11.45 47.09 -77.97
CA ASN A 11 11.34 48.56 -77.93
C ASN A 11 9.95 49.09 -77.55
N ASP A 12 8.89 48.28 -77.68
CA ASP A 12 7.55 48.68 -77.18
C ASP A 12 7.41 48.52 -75.65
N VAL A 13 8.42 47.98 -74.97
CA VAL A 13 8.50 47.94 -73.49
C VAL A 13 9.08 49.24 -72.91
N SER A 14 9.53 50.19 -73.75
CA SER A 14 10.26 51.40 -73.29
C SER A 14 9.47 52.72 -73.40
N ASN A 15 8.21 52.74 -73.83
CA ASN A 15 7.50 53.99 -74.13
C ASN A 15 6.12 54.12 -73.45
N LEU A 16 6.03 53.69 -72.19
CA LEU A 16 4.91 54.09 -71.32
C LEU A 16 5.51 54.81 -70.10
N PRO A 17 5.20 56.11 -69.87
CA PRO A 17 5.81 56.91 -68.81
C PRO A 17 5.72 56.16 -67.48
N ASP A 18 6.81 56.10 -66.72
CA ASP A 18 6.94 55.29 -65.49
C ASP A 18 5.74 55.44 -64.54
N THR A 19 5.12 56.63 -64.53
CA THR A 19 3.94 56.97 -63.73
C THR A 19 2.66 56.19 -64.09
N GLN A 20 2.43 55.83 -65.36
CA GLN A 20 1.25 55.05 -65.77
C GLN A 20 1.39 53.56 -65.47
N GLN A 21 2.60 53.00 -65.58
CA GLN A 21 2.87 51.62 -65.17
C GLN A 21 2.76 51.47 -63.64
N GLU A 22 3.20 52.49 -62.90
CA GLU A 22 3.08 52.49 -61.44
C GLU A 22 1.62 52.55 -60.98
N LEU A 23 0.78 53.38 -61.62
CA LEU A 23 -0.66 53.45 -61.33
C LEU A 23 -1.40 52.13 -61.62
N LEU A 24 -1.05 51.45 -62.71
CA LEU A 24 -1.59 50.11 -63.01
C LEU A 24 -1.13 49.07 -61.98
N ARG A 25 0.12 49.15 -61.52
CA ARG A 25 0.63 48.29 -60.45
C ARG A 25 -0.10 48.55 -59.14
N PHE A 26 -0.25 49.82 -58.73
CA PHE A 26 -1.00 50.19 -57.53
C PHE A 26 -2.47 49.77 -57.59
N THR A 27 -3.11 49.90 -58.76
CA THR A 27 -4.51 49.46 -58.94
C THR A 27 -4.63 47.94 -58.82
N ARG A 28 -3.67 47.20 -59.39
CA ARG A 28 -3.61 45.73 -59.24
C ARG A 28 -3.36 45.35 -57.79
N ASP A 29 -2.42 45.99 -57.10
CA ASP A 29 -2.09 45.70 -55.70
C ASP A 29 -3.28 46.00 -54.78
N LEU A 30 -4.01 47.10 -55.01
CA LEU A 30 -5.24 47.42 -54.28
C LEU A 30 -6.35 46.41 -54.57
N THR A 31 -6.49 45.97 -55.83
CA THR A 31 -7.49 44.98 -56.21
C THR A 31 -7.19 43.62 -55.56
N VAL A 32 -5.94 43.16 -55.63
CA VAL A 32 -5.49 41.91 -54.99
C VAL A 32 -5.63 42.00 -53.47
N SER A 33 -5.30 43.13 -52.86
CA SER A 33 -5.44 43.31 -51.41
C SER A 33 -6.90 43.25 -50.97
N ASN A 34 -7.81 43.84 -51.75
CA ASN A 34 -9.25 43.79 -51.47
C ASN A 34 -9.81 42.37 -51.67
N GLU A 35 -9.39 41.68 -52.73
CA GLU A 35 -9.75 40.28 -52.95
C GLU A 35 -9.24 39.37 -51.82
N LEU A 36 -8.00 39.55 -51.37
CA LEU A 36 -7.44 38.82 -50.23
C LEU A 36 -8.19 39.14 -48.93
N TYR A 37 -8.51 40.42 -48.69
CA TYR A 37 -9.30 40.84 -47.53
C TYR A 37 -10.66 40.16 -47.52
N THR A 38 -11.38 40.17 -48.65
CA THR A 38 -12.68 39.49 -48.77
C THR A 38 -12.56 37.98 -48.61
N ALA A 39 -11.50 37.35 -49.13
CA ALA A 39 -11.24 35.93 -48.94
C ALA A 39 -11.00 35.57 -47.46
N LEU A 40 -10.18 36.34 -46.74
CA LEU A 40 -9.95 36.16 -45.30
C LEU A 40 -11.23 36.36 -44.50
N LEU A 41 -12.03 37.38 -44.84
CA LEU A 41 -13.30 37.64 -44.19
C LEU A 41 -14.26 36.45 -44.34
N ASN A 42 -14.37 35.91 -45.55
CA ASN A 42 -15.18 34.73 -45.83
C ASN A 42 -14.68 33.50 -45.06
N GLN A 43 -13.36 33.29 -44.97
CA GLN A 43 -12.78 32.19 -44.21
C GLN A 43 -13.03 32.33 -42.70
N ALA A 44 -12.93 33.54 -42.16
CA ALA A 44 -13.27 33.81 -40.75
C ALA A 44 -14.74 33.49 -40.47
N GLN A 45 -15.66 33.93 -41.33
CA GLN A 45 -17.08 33.61 -41.21
C GLN A 45 -17.35 32.10 -41.30
N GLN A 46 -16.68 31.38 -42.21
CA GLN A 46 -16.79 29.93 -42.29
C GLN A 46 -16.26 29.23 -41.03
N LEU A 47 -15.16 29.70 -40.45
CA LEU A 47 -14.63 29.18 -39.19
C LEU A 47 -15.55 29.48 -38.02
N ASP A 48 -16.21 30.63 -37.98
CA ASP A 48 -17.21 30.95 -36.96
C ASP A 48 -18.46 30.08 -37.10
N VAL A 49 -18.93 29.82 -38.32
CA VAL A 49 -20.02 28.88 -38.59
C VAL A 49 -19.61 27.45 -38.24
N ALA A 50 -18.40 27.02 -38.62
CA ALA A 50 -17.87 25.71 -38.26
C ALA A 50 -17.69 25.58 -36.75
N ARG A 51 -17.19 26.62 -36.07
CA ARG A 51 -17.09 26.68 -34.61
C ARG A 51 -18.48 26.54 -34.00
N ALA A 52 -19.45 27.34 -34.44
CA ALA A 52 -20.83 27.28 -33.97
C ALA A 52 -21.49 25.91 -34.24
N GLY A 53 -21.14 25.24 -35.34
CA GLY A 53 -21.56 23.87 -35.64
C GLY A 53 -20.82 22.78 -34.86
N THR A 54 -19.56 23.02 -34.47
CA THR A 54 -18.75 22.13 -33.62
C THR A 54 -19.02 22.28 -32.13
N VAL A 55 -19.69 23.38 -31.71
CA VAL A 55 -20.41 23.40 -30.43
C VAL A 55 -21.62 22.47 -30.59
N GLY A 56 -21.32 21.17 -30.60
CA GLY A 56 -22.33 20.13 -30.59
C GLY A 56 -23.23 20.36 -29.38
N ASN A 57 -24.53 20.21 -29.58
CA ASN A 57 -25.50 20.16 -28.49
C ASN A 57 -25.22 18.91 -27.65
N VAL A 58 -24.22 18.98 -26.77
CA VAL A 58 -23.89 17.89 -25.85
C VAL A 58 -24.93 17.91 -24.74
N ARG A 59 -26.00 17.16 -24.97
CA ARG A 59 -26.94 16.81 -23.91
C ARG A 59 -26.31 15.67 -23.12
N ILE A 60 -26.06 15.90 -21.84
CA ILE A 60 -25.65 14.85 -20.90
C ILE A 60 -26.78 13.80 -20.90
N VAL A 61 -26.51 12.63 -21.49
CA VAL A 61 -27.47 11.51 -21.56
C VAL A 61 -27.40 10.69 -20.26
N ASP A 62 -26.21 10.58 -19.67
CA ASP A 62 -25.99 9.95 -18.38
C ASP A 62 -24.81 10.62 -17.67
N SER A 63 -24.94 10.90 -16.38
CA SER A 63 -23.88 11.51 -15.59
C SER A 63 -22.92 10.42 -15.09
N ALA A 64 -21.62 10.69 -15.14
CA ALA A 64 -20.63 9.75 -14.62
C ALA A 64 -20.72 9.70 -13.08
N VAL A 65 -21.51 8.76 -12.55
CA VAL A 65 -21.55 8.49 -11.12
C VAL A 65 -20.42 7.53 -10.80
N ALA A 66 -19.40 8.02 -10.11
CA ALA A 66 -18.41 7.15 -9.51
C ALA A 66 -19.12 6.36 -8.39
N ASP A 67 -19.32 5.07 -8.59
CA ASP A 67 -19.99 4.23 -7.60
C ASP A 67 -19.06 4.00 -6.40
N MET A 68 -19.21 4.85 -5.39
CA MET A 68 -18.48 4.79 -4.12
C MET A 68 -18.97 3.63 -3.24
N SER A 69 -20.12 3.03 -3.55
CA SER A 69 -20.72 1.97 -2.75
C SER A 69 -20.04 0.61 -2.98
N ASN A 70 -19.62 0.34 -4.22
CA ASN A 70 -18.97 -0.91 -4.63
C ASN A 70 -17.63 -0.65 -5.34
N PRO A 71 -16.58 -0.26 -4.60
CA PRO A 71 -15.26 -0.06 -5.19
C PRO A 71 -14.70 -1.38 -5.73
N VAL A 72 -14.33 -1.38 -7.02
CA VAL A 72 -13.78 -2.56 -7.74
C VAL A 72 -12.46 -3.03 -7.12
N ALA A 73 -11.71 -2.10 -6.50
CA ALA A 73 -10.50 -2.36 -5.73
C ALA A 73 -10.32 -1.32 -4.61
N PRO A 74 -9.64 -1.64 -3.49
CA PRO A 74 -9.14 -2.96 -3.10
C PRO A 74 -10.22 -3.80 -2.37
N LYS A 75 -10.24 -5.12 -2.62
CA LYS A 75 -11.14 -6.07 -1.94
C LYS A 75 -10.66 -6.35 -0.50
N LYS A 76 -10.90 -5.41 0.41
CA LYS A 76 -10.41 -5.44 1.81
C LYS A 76 -10.72 -6.76 2.53
N ALA A 77 -11.91 -7.32 2.33
CA ALA A 77 -12.30 -8.59 2.95
C ALA A 77 -11.38 -9.76 2.56
N MET A 78 -11.00 -9.86 1.28
CA MET A 78 -10.08 -10.90 0.81
C MET A 78 -8.68 -10.73 1.41
N ILE A 79 -8.20 -9.48 1.50
CA ILE A 79 -6.87 -9.18 2.07
C ILE A 79 -6.85 -9.57 3.55
N VAL A 80 -7.87 -9.18 4.31
CA VAL A 80 -7.98 -9.53 5.73
C VAL A 80 -8.01 -11.04 5.92
N LEU A 81 -8.82 -11.76 5.14
CA LEU A 81 -8.91 -13.22 5.21
C LEU A 81 -7.57 -13.90 4.88
N ALA A 82 -6.86 -13.42 3.86
CA ALA A 82 -5.56 -13.96 3.51
C ALA A 82 -4.54 -13.74 4.63
N MET A 83 -4.47 -12.54 5.19
CA MET A 83 -3.53 -12.20 6.25
C MET A 83 -3.82 -12.91 7.56
N THR A 84 -5.10 -13.13 7.91
CA THR A 84 -5.46 -13.90 9.12
C THR A 84 -5.06 -15.37 8.98
N LEU A 85 -5.31 -16.00 7.83
CA LEU A 85 -4.89 -17.37 7.57
C LEU A 85 -3.36 -17.51 7.59
N LEU A 86 -2.65 -16.58 6.94
CA LEU A 86 -1.19 -16.59 6.89
C LEU A 86 -0.61 -16.36 8.30
N GLY A 87 -1.16 -15.41 9.05
CA GLY A 87 -0.76 -15.14 10.44
C GLY A 87 -1.00 -16.32 11.38
N ALA A 88 -2.14 -17.01 11.25
CA ALA A 88 -2.44 -18.20 12.03
C ALA A 88 -1.43 -19.33 11.76
N LEU A 89 -1.11 -19.57 10.48
CA LEU A 89 -0.14 -20.57 10.08
C LEU A 89 1.28 -20.22 10.58
N LEU A 90 1.68 -18.96 10.45
CA LEU A 90 2.96 -18.46 10.97
C LEU A 90 3.05 -18.58 12.49
N SER A 91 1.97 -18.30 13.21
CA SER A 91 1.94 -18.41 14.67
C SER A 91 2.18 -19.86 15.12
N VAL A 92 1.50 -20.83 14.50
CA VAL A 92 1.70 -22.26 14.78
C VAL A 92 3.14 -22.65 14.47
N ALA A 93 3.65 -22.31 13.28
CA ALA A 93 5.03 -22.61 12.90
C ALA A 93 6.04 -22.00 13.87
N CYS A 94 5.82 -20.76 14.31
CA CYS A 94 6.66 -20.09 15.29
C CYS A 94 6.70 -20.84 16.63
N VAL A 95 5.55 -21.25 17.17
CA VAL A 95 5.49 -22.04 18.42
C VAL A 95 6.25 -23.35 18.28
N PHE A 96 6.12 -24.05 17.16
CA PHE A 96 6.89 -25.27 16.90
C PHE A 96 8.40 -25.02 16.89
N VAL A 97 8.86 -23.96 16.23
CA VAL A 97 10.28 -23.58 16.22
C VAL A 97 10.75 -23.24 17.64
N LEU A 98 9.99 -22.45 18.40
CA LEU A 98 10.33 -22.11 19.78
C LEU A 98 10.42 -23.36 20.67
N ARG A 99 9.55 -24.35 20.47
CA ARG A 99 9.59 -25.62 21.20
C ARG A 99 10.78 -26.47 20.79
N MET A 100 11.10 -26.53 19.49
CA MET A 100 12.25 -27.27 18.98
C MET A 100 13.58 -26.70 19.50
N LEU A 101 13.66 -25.38 19.69
CA LEU A 101 14.83 -24.71 20.28
C LEU A 101 14.93 -24.88 21.80
N ASN A 102 13.84 -25.26 22.49
CA ASN A 102 13.80 -25.52 23.93
C ASN A 102 13.36 -26.97 24.20
N PRO A 103 14.19 -27.97 23.92
CA PRO A 103 13.91 -29.33 24.32
C PRO A 103 13.91 -29.41 25.86
N GLY A 104 12.71 -29.44 26.45
CA GLY A 104 12.49 -29.78 27.85
C GLY A 104 12.03 -31.22 27.96
N ILE A 105 12.45 -31.91 29.02
CA ILE A 105 11.93 -33.24 29.35
C ILE A 105 10.54 -33.03 29.94
N GLU A 106 9.50 -33.39 29.20
CA GLU A 106 8.11 -33.23 29.62
C GLU A 106 7.49 -34.55 30.10
N ASP A 107 7.99 -35.69 29.62
CA ASP A 107 7.48 -37.01 29.97
C ASP A 107 8.54 -37.83 30.73
N PRO A 108 8.23 -38.43 31.90
CA PRO A 108 9.11 -39.40 32.55
C PRO A 108 9.45 -40.60 31.66
N ALA A 109 8.59 -40.97 30.71
CA ALA A 109 8.86 -42.05 29.76
C ALA A 109 10.11 -41.77 28.90
N ASP A 110 10.36 -40.51 28.54
CA ASP A 110 11.56 -40.10 27.79
C ASP A 110 12.85 -40.42 28.57
N ILE A 111 12.79 -40.43 29.91
CA ILE A 111 13.90 -40.77 30.79
C ILE A 111 14.05 -42.29 30.92
N GLU A 112 12.93 -43.02 31.00
CA GLU A 112 12.92 -44.48 31.06
C GLU A 112 13.48 -45.12 29.77
N GLU A 113 13.21 -44.53 28.60
CA GLU A 113 13.78 -44.97 27.32
C GLU A 113 15.31 -44.84 27.27
N LEU A 114 15.88 -43.90 28.03
CA LEU A 114 17.33 -43.73 28.20
C LEU A 114 17.95 -44.76 29.16
N GLY A 115 17.14 -45.68 29.70
CA GLY A 115 17.57 -46.71 30.66
C GLY A 115 17.77 -46.19 32.08
N LEU A 116 17.26 -44.99 32.39
CA LEU A 116 17.32 -44.40 33.72
C LEU A 116 15.99 -44.64 34.45
N PRO A 117 15.98 -45.33 35.61
CA PRO A 117 14.75 -45.56 36.36
C PRO A 117 14.24 -44.24 36.99
N VAL A 118 12.97 -43.92 36.72
CA VAL A 118 12.28 -42.77 37.32
C VAL A 118 11.59 -43.21 38.62
N TYR A 119 12.08 -42.73 39.76
CA TYR A 119 11.55 -43.14 41.08
C TYR A 119 10.32 -42.35 41.54
N ALA A 120 10.20 -41.08 41.15
CA ALA A 120 9.03 -40.25 41.43
C ALA A 120 8.98 -39.01 40.53
N ALA A 121 7.77 -38.58 40.17
CA ALA A 121 7.52 -37.29 39.54
C ALA A 121 6.96 -36.32 40.59
N ILE A 122 7.70 -35.25 40.88
CA ILE A 122 7.30 -34.25 41.88
C ILE A 122 6.62 -33.08 41.16
N PRO A 123 5.30 -32.86 41.33
CA PRO A 123 4.62 -31.73 40.71
C PRO A 123 5.06 -30.41 41.35
N LEU A 124 5.01 -29.32 40.58
CA LEU A 124 5.26 -27.98 41.10
C LEU A 124 4.14 -27.59 42.09
N SER A 125 4.51 -27.30 43.34
CA SER A 125 3.58 -26.86 44.38
C SER A 125 2.96 -25.49 44.05
N ALA A 126 1.62 -25.45 44.01
CA ALA A 126 0.86 -24.20 43.85
C ALA A 126 1.01 -23.28 45.08
N SER A 127 1.12 -23.86 46.28
CA SER A 127 1.28 -23.07 47.51
C SER A 127 2.65 -22.39 47.59
N ALA A 128 3.70 -23.05 47.07
CA ALA A 128 5.05 -22.49 46.95
C ALA A 128 5.14 -21.34 45.94
N SER A 129 4.51 -21.50 44.77
CA SER A 129 4.53 -20.49 43.70
C SER A 129 3.71 -19.24 44.06
N LEU A 130 2.58 -19.41 44.76
CA LEU A 130 1.79 -18.31 45.33
C LEU A 130 2.55 -17.54 46.41
N ALA A 131 3.38 -18.22 47.21
CA ALA A 131 4.22 -17.56 48.22
C ALA A 131 5.36 -16.74 47.59
N GLN A 132 5.97 -17.24 46.51
CA GLN A 132 7.03 -16.53 45.78
C GLN A 132 6.51 -15.30 45.02
N THR A 133 5.36 -15.42 44.34
CA THR A 133 4.72 -14.29 43.65
C THR A 133 4.27 -13.19 44.62
N ARG A 134 3.77 -13.54 45.82
CA ARG A 134 3.46 -12.58 46.89
C ARG A 134 4.68 -11.84 47.43
N LYS A 135 5.86 -12.46 47.46
CA LYS A 135 7.12 -11.79 47.87
C LYS A 135 7.67 -10.85 46.79
N ALA A 136 7.49 -11.17 45.52
CA ALA A 136 7.94 -10.32 44.40
C ALA A 136 7.12 -9.02 44.25
N GLY A 137 5.82 -9.04 44.57
CA GLY A 137 4.94 -7.86 44.51
C GLY A 137 4.92 -6.96 45.76
N ARG A 138 5.39 -7.46 46.92
CA ARG A 138 5.34 -6.71 48.18
C ARG A 138 6.69 -6.05 48.46
N GLY A 139 6.85 -4.88 47.86
CA GLY A 139 7.98 -3.98 48.10
C GLY A 139 8.35 -3.86 49.58
N LYS A 140 9.65 -4.08 49.82
CA LYS A 140 10.46 -3.74 50.99
C LYS A 140 9.87 -2.64 51.89
N ARG A 141 8.96 -2.99 52.80
CA ARG A 141 8.59 -2.15 53.95
C ARG A 141 8.98 -2.85 55.23
N ASN A 142 10.10 -2.37 55.74
CA ASN A 142 10.62 -2.47 57.10
C ASN A 142 9.53 -2.85 58.12
N ARG A 143 9.51 -4.11 58.56
CA ARG A 143 8.99 -4.49 59.87
C ARG A 143 9.92 -5.54 60.44
N GLY A 144 10.65 -5.13 61.47
CA GLY A 144 11.32 -6.04 62.39
C GLY A 144 10.30 -7.01 62.94
N GLY A 145 10.58 -8.29 62.75
CA GLY A 145 9.76 -9.41 63.17
C GLY A 145 10.63 -10.64 62.98
N VAL A 146 11.20 -11.10 64.08
CA VAL A 146 11.93 -12.36 64.22
C VAL A 146 10.98 -13.49 63.75
N ASP A 147 11.52 -14.51 63.09
CA ASP A 147 10.82 -15.72 62.59
C ASP A 147 10.24 -15.70 61.16
N ALA A 148 10.99 -15.17 60.19
CA ALA A 148 10.77 -15.44 58.77
C ALA A 148 11.92 -16.26 58.16
N GLY A 149 12.27 -17.39 58.77
CA GLY A 149 13.09 -18.41 58.11
C GLY A 149 12.38 -18.97 56.86
N PRO A 150 13.09 -19.65 55.95
CA PRO A 150 12.45 -20.34 54.83
C PRO A 150 11.43 -21.34 55.39
N GLN A 151 10.15 -21.04 55.23
CA GLN A 151 9.08 -21.90 55.71
C GLN A 151 9.11 -23.19 54.90
N LEU A 152 9.38 -24.32 55.57
CA LEU A 152 9.38 -25.62 54.90
C LEU A 152 7.97 -25.92 54.38
N LEU A 153 7.87 -26.28 53.11
CA LEU A 153 6.59 -26.63 52.48
C LEU A 153 5.89 -27.79 53.21
N ALA A 154 6.68 -28.75 53.70
CA ALA A 154 6.18 -29.88 54.47
C ALA A 154 5.48 -29.46 55.79
N SER A 155 5.87 -28.33 56.40
CA SER A 155 5.22 -27.83 57.62
C SER A 155 4.13 -26.81 57.34
N ALA A 156 4.27 -26.00 56.28
CA ALA A 156 3.28 -25.00 55.90
C ALA A 156 2.03 -25.58 55.22
N ALA A 157 2.22 -26.59 54.37
CA ALA A 157 1.16 -27.24 53.61
C ALA A 157 1.41 -28.77 53.53
N PRO A 158 1.15 -29.51 54.62
CA PRO A 158 1.42 -30.95 54.70
C PRO A 158 0.62 -31.83 53.72
N ALA A 159 -0.46 -31.29 53.14
CA ALA A 159 -1.35 -31.95 52.19
C ALA A 159 -1.16 -31.46 50.74
N ASP A 160 -0.06 -30.74 50.45
CA ASP A 160 0.28 -30.35 49.07
C ASP A 160 0.68 -31.59 48.25
N LEU A 161 0.34 -31.58 46.96
CA LEU A 161 0.66 -32.64 46.00
C LEU A 161 2.16 -32.95 45.96
N ALA A 162 3.01 -31.93 46.08
CA ALA A 162 4.46 -32.12 46.14
C ALA A 162 4.91 -32.88 47.40
N VAL A 163 4.25 -32.63 48.54
CA VAL A 163 4.55 -33.29 49.82
C VAL A 163 4.02 -34.73 49.81
N GLU A 164 2.86 -34.97 49.19
CA GLU A 164 2.31 -36.32 49.03
C GLU A 164 3.16 -37.18 48.07
N ALA A 165 3.66 -36.61 46.98
CA ALA A 165 4.59 -37.29 46.08
C ALA A 165 5.88 -37.74 46.81
N LEU A 166 6.43 -36.89 47.68
CA LEU A 166 7.58 -37.24 48.52
C LEU A 166 7.23 -38.31 49.58
N ARG A 167 6.00 -38.30 50.10
CA ARG A 167 5.55 -39.33 51.04
C ARG A 167 5.39 -40.68 50.34
N SER A 168 4.83 -40.69 49.12
CA SER A 168 4.71 -41.89 48.28
C SER A 168 6.07 -42.49 47.94
N LEU A 169 7.07 -41.65 47.63
CA LEU A 169 8.44 -42.09 47.38
C LEU A 169 9.05 -42.78 48.61
N ARG A 170 8.81 -42.26 49.81
CA ARG A 170 9.32 -42.86 51.05
C ARG A 170 8.70 -44.24 51.34
N THR A 171 7.48 -44.46 50.89
CA THR A 171 6.76 -45.72 51.12
C THR A 171 6.99 -46.76 50.03
N SER A 172 7.62 -46.37 48.92
CA SER A 172 7.96 -47.26 47.80
C SER A 172 9.34 -47.86 47.96
#